data_AF-A0ABD6S7L5-F1
#
_entry.id   AF-A0ABD6S7L5-F1
#
_cell.length_a   1.000
_cell.length_b   1.000
_cell.length_c   1.000
_cell.angle_alpha   90.00
_cell.angle_beta   90.00
_cell.angle_gamma   90.00
#
_symmetry.space_group_name_H-M   'P 1'
#
loop_
_entity.id
_entity.type
_entity.pdbx_description
1 polymer ?
#
loop_
_entity_poly.entity_id
_entity_poly.type
_entity_poly.pdbx_seq_one_letter_code
_entity_poly.pdbx_strand_id
1 'polypeptide(L)'
;MLNLNEKEIETVADEFGITVEKLKEKMKEDNIAIFKTFDRFFYWVHEDVSTDELIQLLADETNKTEHAEFCKLADGKTVFMYQ
;
A
#
# COMPACT_ATOMS: atom_id res chain seq x y z
N MET A 1 -9.12 -10.65 -6.33
CA MET A 1 -8.50 -9.34 -6.07
C MET A 1 -9.34 -8.62 -5.03
N LEU A 2 -8.70 -7.93 -4.09
CA LEU A 2 -9.39 -6.98 -3.22
C LEU A 2 -9.75 -5.76 -4.07
N ASN A 3 -10.96 -5.23 -3.89
CA ASN A 3 -11.43 -4.06 -4.62
C ASN A 3 -11.67 -2.91 -3.64
N LEU A 4 -11.54 -1.69 -4.15
CA LEU A 4 -11.91 -0.47 -3.44
C LEU A 4 -13.36 -0.10 -3.75
N ASN A 5 -14.10 0.34 -2.75
CA ASN A 5 -15.40 0.99 -2.97
C ASN A 5 -15.23 2.47 -3.37
N GLU A 6 -16.31 3.16 -3.77
CA GLU A 6 -16.22 4.55 -4.26
C GLU A 6 -15.58 5.52 -3.27
N LYS A 7 -15.92 5.43 -1.97
CA LYS A 7 -15.33 6.28 -0.94
C LYS A 7 -13.84 6.00 -0.77
N GLU A 8 -13.47 4.72 -0.79
CA GLU A 8 -12.07 4.31 -0.71
C GLU A 8 -11.28 4.82 -1.92
N ILE A 9 -11.85 4.78 -3.12
CA ILE A 9 -11.23 5.34 -4.33
C ILE A 9 -11.00 6.84 -4.18
N GLU A 10 -11.98 7.59 -3.67
CA GLU A 10 -11.84 9.04 -3.42
C GLU A 10 -10.71 9.33 -2.42
N THR A 11 -10.70 8.62 -1.28
CA THR A 11 -9.64 8.77 -0.27
C THR A 11 -8.27 8.44 -0.84
N VAL A 12 -8.12 7.33 -1.56
CA VAL A 12 -6.85 6.92 -2.16
C VAL A 12 -6.36 7.96 -3.18
N ALA A 13 -7.26 8.48 -4.02
CA ALA A 13 -6.90 9.48 -5.02
C ALA A 13 -6.38 10.78 -4.36
N ASP A 14 -7.03 11.22 -3.29
CA ASP A 14 -6.63 12.39 -2.51
C ASP A 14 -5.27 12.18 -1.83
N GLU A 15 -5.07 11.04 -1.17
CA GLU A 15 -3.82 10.69 -0.47
C GLU A 15 -2.62 10.61 -1.41
N PHE A 16 -2.82 10.14 -2.64
CA PHE A 16 -1.79 10.09 -3.67
C PHE A 16 -1.72 11.36 -4.53
N GLY A 17 -2.55 12.38 -4.27
CA GLY A 17 -2.55 13.64 -5.01
C GLY A 17 -2.91 13.51 -6.50
N ILE A 18 -3.72 12.51 -6.87
CA ILE A 18 -4.16 12.26 -8.25
C ILE A 18 -5.69 12.36 -8.37
N THR A 19 -6.19 12.42 -9.61
CA THR A 19 -7.65 12.39 -9.83
C THR A 19 -8.21 10.97 -9.68
N VAL A 20 -9.49 10.87 -9.31
CA VAL A 20 -10.23 9.60 -9.28
C VAL A 20 -10.19 8.87 -10.64
N GLU A 21 -10.27 9.61 -11.73
CA GLU A 21 -10.15 9.04 -13.08
C GLU A 21 -8.77 8.41 -13.29
N LYS A 22 -7.69 9.11 -12.91
CA LYS A 22 -6.33 8.60 -13.04
C LYS A 22 -6.09 7.38 -12.17
N LEU A 23 -6.65 7.36 -10.96
CA LEU A 23 -6.61 6.20 -10.09
C LEU A 23 -7.32 4.99 -10.73
N LYS A 24 -8.52 5.19 -11.30
CA LYS A 24 -9.26 4.14 -12.00
C LYS A 24 -8.52 3.61 -13.24
N GLU A 25 -7.78 4.45 -13.95
CA GLU A 25 -6.90 4.00 -15.04
C GLU A 25 -5.79 3.09 -14.51
N LYS A 26 -5.06 3.54 -13.47
CA LYS A 26 -4.00 2.72 -12.86
C LYS A 26 -4.51 1.39 -12.30
N MET A 27 -5.72 1.36 -11.74
CA MET A 27 -6.36 0.10 -11.30
C MET A 27 -6.63 -0.86 -12.46
N LYS A 28 -6.95 -0.36 -13.66
CA LYS A 28 -7.19 -1.19 -14.85
C LYS A 28 -5.89 -1.71 -15.48
N GLU A 29 -4.80 -0.98 -15.27
CA GLU A 29 -3.46 -1.34 -15.75
C GLU A 29 -2.72 -2.26 -14.78
N ASP A 30 -3.38 -2.73 -13.71
CA ASP A 30 -2.75 -3.47 -12.60
C ASP A 30 -1.57 -2.73 -11.95
N ASN A 31 -1.53 -1.40 -12.10
CA ASN A 31 -0.52 -0.50 -11.52
C ASN A 31 -0.81 -0.15 -10.05
N ILE A 32 -1.59 -0.97 -9.36
CA ILE A 32 -1.92 -0.82 -7.94
C ILE A 32 -2.01 -2.20 -7.28
N ALA A 33 -1.41 -2.33 -6.10
CA ALA A 33 -1.58 -3.49 -5.23
C ALA A 33 -2.43 -3.11 -4.01
N ILE A 34 -3.42 -3.97 -3.69
CA ILE A 34 -4.33 -3.77 -2.55
C ILE A 34 -4.17 -4.94 -1.57
N PHE A 35 -3.80 -4.63 -0.35
CA PHE A 35 -3.59 -5.57 0.74
C PHE A 35 -4.68 -5.43 1.80
N LYS A 36 -5.08 -6.55 2.42
CA LYS A 36 -6.12 -6.57 3.46
C LYS A 36 -5.68 -5.84 4.73
N THR A 37 -4.38 -5.87 5.02
CA THR A 37 -3.78 -5.29 6.23
C THR A 37 -2.39 -4.74 5.89
N PHE A 38 -1.93 -3.79 6.70
CA PHE A 38 -0.57 -3.28 6.65
C PHE A 38 0.47 -4.39 6.80
N ASP A 39 0.26 -5.35 7.71
CA ASP A 39 1.21 -6.45 7.93
C ASP A 39 1.47 -7.27 6.66
N ARG A 40 0.42 -7.51 5.85
CA ARG A 40 0.59 -8.22 4.57
C ARG A 40 1.38 -7.41 3.56
N PHE A 41 1.14 -6.12 3.50
CA PHE A 41 1.92 -5.20 2.66
C PHE A 41 3.39 -5.15 3.13
N PHE A 42 3.61 -5.05 4.44
CA PHE A 42 4.93 -5.02 5.06
C PHE A 42 5.73 -6.28 4.73
N TYR A 43 5.16 -7.48 4.88
CA TYR A 43 5.86 -8.71 4.50
C TYR A 43 6.09 -8.82 2.99
N TRP A 44 5.19 -8.27 2.18
CA TRP A 44 5.34 -8.28 0.72
C TRP A 44 6.49 -7.38 0.26
N VAL A 45 6.61 -6.17 0.79
CA VAL A 45 7.68 -5.24 0.39
C VAL A 45 9.06 -5.64 0.93
N HIS A 46 9.11 -6.56 1.90
CA HIS A 46 10.34 -7.15 2.46
C HIS A 46 10.45 -8.66 2.17
N GLU A 47 9.88 -9.14 1.06
CA GLU A 47 9.87 -10.57 0.75
C GLU A 47 11.27 -11.18 0.62
N ASP A 48 12.25 -10.38 0.17
CA ASP A 48 13.65 -10.77 0.00
C ASP A 48 14.54 -10.49 1.22
N VAL A 49 13.97 -9.96 2.31
CA VAL A 49 14.73 -9.61 3.52
C VAL A 49 14.92 -10.83 4.41
N SER A 50 16.10 -10.98 5.00
CA SER A 50 16.38 -12.09 5.92
C SER A 50 15.52 -12.00 7.19
N THR A 51 15.29 -13.13 7.87
CA THR A 51 14.48 -13.13 9.10
C THR A 51 15.05 -12.22 10.19
N ASP A 52 16.38 -12.18 10.36
CA ASP A 52 17.03 -11.34 11.36
C ASP A 52 16.86 -9.84 11.06
N GLU A 53 17.01 -9.44 9.80
CA GLU A 53 16.78 -8.05 9.35
C GLU A 53 15.29 -7.67 9.45
N LEU A 54 14.38 -8.59 9.12
CA LEU A 54 12.94 -8.37 9.25
C LEU A 54 12.52 -8.14 10.71
N ILE A 55 13.15 -8.85 11.65
CA ILE A 55 12.94 -8.63 13.09
C ILE A 55 13.42 -7.24 13.50
N GLN A 56 14.55 -6.78 12.98
CA GLN A 56 15.04 -5.43 13.25
C GLN A 56 14.09 -4.36 12.72
N LEU A 57 13.59 -4.51 11.49
CA LEU A 57 12.60 -3.60 10.89
C LEU A 57 11.27 -3.60 11.67
N LEU A 58 10.84 -4.74 12.22
CA LEU A 58 9.65 -4.79 13.05
C LEU A 58 9.82 -4.04 14.39
N ALA A 59 11.03 -4.08 14.95
CA ALA A 59 11.39 -3.37 16.18
C ALA A 59 11.60 -1.86 15.95
N ASP A 60 12.04 -1.45 14.76
CA ASP A 60 12.20 -0.05 14.36
C ASP A 60 10.86 0.51 13.85
N GLU A 61 10.13 1.24 14.70
CA GLU A 61 8.84 1.84 14.33
C GLU A 61 8.94 2.94 13.26
N THR A 62 10.14 3.48 13.01
CA THR A 62 10.38 4.61 12.11
C THR A 62 10.66 4.22 10.66
N ASN A 63 11.25 3.05 10.42
CA ASN A 63 11.80 2.68 9.09
C ASN A 63 11.08 1.56 8.35
N LYS A 64 9.87 1.20 8.78
CA LYS A 64 9.18 0.02 8.25
C LYS A 64 8.94 0.03 6.74
N THR A 65 8.92 1.19 6.08
CA THR A 65 8.50 1.30 4.68
C THR A 65 9.03 2.58 3.99
N GLU A 66 10.17 3.15 4.43
CA GLU A 66 10.64 4.50 4.03
C GLU A 66 10.71 4.74 2.51
N HIS A 67 10.81 3.67 1.70
CA HIS A 67 10.94 3.76 0.24
C HIS A 67 9.67 3.38 -0.53
N ALA A 68 8.60 2.97 0.15
CA ALA A 68 7.37 2.55 -0.49
C ALA A 68 6.29 3.62 -0.34
N GLU A 69 5.72 4.07 -1.46
CA GLU A 69 4.59 5.00 -1.46
C GLU A 69 3.28 4.21 -1.29
N PHE A 70 2.65 4.30 -0.12
CA PHE A 70 1.40 3.60 0.17
C PHE A 70 0.43 4.47 0.98
N CYS A 71 -0.85 4.15 0.86
CA CYS A 71 -1.95 4.72 1.63
C CYS A 71 -2.57 3.64 2.53
N LYS A 72 -2.82 3.96 3.80
CA LYS A 72 -3.55 3.09 4.73
C LYS A 72 -4.96 3.62 4.94
N LEU A 73 -5.95 2.80 4.62
CA LEU A 73 -7.36 3.13 4.76
C LEU A 73 -7.86 2.86 6.18
N ALA A 74 -8.93 3.56 6.56
CA ALA A 74 -9.53 3.46 7.89
C ALA A 74 -10.05 2.06 8.24
N ASP A 75 -10.42 1.27 7.24
CA ASP A 75 -10.85 -0.13 7.40
C ASP A 75 -9.68 -1.13 7.54
N GLY A 76 -8.45 -0.61 7.50
CA GLY A 76 -7.21 -1.38 7.67
C GLY A 76 -6.57 -1.84 6.35
N LYS A 77 -7.22 -1.65 5.19
CA LYS A 77 -6.60 -1.96 3.89
C LYS A 77 -5.38 -1.08 3.64
N THR A 78 -4.45 -1.60 2.87
CA THR A 78 -3.26 -0.86 2.43
C THR A 78 -3.19 -0.89 0.91
N VAL A 79 -3.02 0.28 0.31
CA VAL A 79 -2.95 0.48 -1.13
C VAL A 79 -1.55 0.95 -1.47
N PHE A 80 -0.87 0.22 -2.33
CA PHE A 80 0.44 0.56 -2.86
C PHE A 80 0.32 0.86 -4.35
N MET A 81 0.96 1.92 -4.81
CA MET A 81 0.96 2.30 -6.21
C MET A 81 2.35 2.11 -6.79
N TYR A 82 2.45 1.36 -7.88
CA TYR A 82 3.72 1.22 -8.60
C TYR A 82 4.07 2.57 -9.26
N GLN A 83 5.32 3.01 -9.06
CA GLN A 83 5.88 4.21 -9.70
C GLN A 83 6.29 3.94 -11.15
#